data_AF-A0A7J4NZ08-F1
#
_entry.id   AF-A0A7J4NZ08-F1
#
_cell.length_a   1.000
_cell.length_b   1.000
_cell.length_c   1.000
_cell.angle_alpha   90.00
_cell.angle_beta   90.00
_cell.angle_gamma   90.00
#
_symmetry.space_group_name_H-M   'P 1'
#
loop_
_entity.id
_entity.type
_entity.pdbx_description
1 polymer ?
#
loop_
_entity_poly.entity_id
_entity_poly.type
_entity_poly.pdbx_seq_one_letter_code
_entity_poly.pdbx_strand_id
1 'polypeptide(L)'
;MAQGLYYDVEITPELETEYIEKVAQKIHEQEMETAAILLLESSKPLVWVGGEMGRFFITPFVPIISDKWGVTSEKFFLVFEKRENIERLLKRLEELSQEDEDKRRAEKEARKKAEQEKAVAEGGAQPQNEKKGWRKYLPF
;
A
#
# COMPACT_ATOMS: atom_id res chain seq x y z
N MET A 1 39.36 25.08 -0.80
CA MET A 1 38.55 24.80 0.41
C MET A 1 37.09 25.06 0.07
N ALA A 2 36.34 24.03 -0.29
CA ALA A 2 34.89 24.13 -0.51
C ALA A 2 34.22 23.80 0.83
N GLN A 3 33.85 24.84 1.56
CA GLN A 3 33.20 24.74 2.87
C GLN A 3 31.68 24.59 2.66
N GLY A 4 31.11 23.56 3.30
CA GLY A 4 29.76 23.62 3.91
C GLY A 4 28.54 23.74 2.99
N LEU A 5 28.28 22.77 2.11
CA LEU A 5 26.98 22.62 1.43
C LEU A 5 26.25 21.32 1.79
N TYR A 6 26.60 20.70 2.93
CA TYR A 6 25.80 19.66 3.57
C TYR A 6 25.32 20.28 4.87
N TYR A 7 24.12 20.83 4.84
CA TYR A 7 23.43 21.20 6.07
C TYR A 7 23.29 19.93 6.91
N ASP A 8 23.52 20.00 8.22
CA ASP A 8 23.15 18.96 9.17
C ASP A 8 21.66 18.62 9.00
N VAL A 9 21.35 17.65 8.14
CA VAL A 9 19.99 17.15 8.01
C VAL A 9 19.74 16.25 9.21
N GLU A 10 19.29 16.88 10.29
CA GLU A 10 18.93 16.17 11.50
C GLU A 10 17.67 15.34 11.24
N ILE A 11 17.82 14.02 11.32
CA ILE A 11 16.71 13.07 11.21
C ILE A 11 16.09 12.89 12.58
N THR A 12 15.03 13.66 12.84
CA THR A 12 14.24 13.50 14.07
C THR A 12 13.23 12.34 13.91
N PRO A 13 12.82 11.70 15.02
CA PRO A 13 11.79 10.64 14.97
C PRO A 13 10.46 11.10 14.32
N GLU A 14 10.11 12.37 14.48
CA GLU A 14 8.93 12.97 13.87
C GLU A 14 9.09 13.03 12.35
N LEU A 15 10.26 13.44 11.86
CA LEU A 15 10.57 13.47 10.43
C LEU A 15 10.52 12.08 9.81
N GLU A 16 11.06 11.06 10.49
CA GLU A 16 10.96 9.67 10.04
C GLU A 16 9.50 9.24 9.89
N THR A 17 8.69 9.55 10.90
CA THR A 17 7.25 9.22 10.92
C THR A 17 6.52 9.92 9.78
N GLU A 18 6.81 11.21 9.57
CA GLU A 18 6.25 11.99 8.46
C GLU A 18 6.61 11.37 7.10
N TYR A 19 7.87 11.00 6.92
CA TYR A 19 8.35 10.43 5.65
C TYR A 19 7.78 9.05 5.38
N ILE A 20 7.70 8.20 6.41
CA ILE A 20 7.07 6.88 6.32
C ILE A 20 5.60 7.04 5.90
N GLU A 21 4.84 7.92 6.56
CA GLU A 21 3.43 8.12 6.22
C GLU A 21 3.26 8.68 4.81
N LYS A 22 4.05 9.69 4.42
CA LYS A 22 4.00 10.26 3.06
C LYS A 22 4.23 9.22 1.98
N VAL A 23 5.26 8.38 2.16
CA VAL A 23 5.60 7.32 1.19
C VAL A 23 4.54 6.23 1.18
N ALA A 24 4.06 5.80 2.34
CA ALA A 24 2.99 4.81 2.44
C ALA A 24 1.71 5.27 1.73
N GLN A 25 1.28 6.51 1.99
CA GLN A 25 0.11 7.10 1.35
C GLN A 25 0.27 7.21 -0.16
N LYS A 26 1.45 7.61 -0.65
CA LYS A 26 1.70 7.69 -2.10
C LYS A 26 1.68 6.32 -2.79
N ILE A 27 2.15 5.28 -2.12
CA ILE A 27 2.05 3.90 -2.64
C ILE A 27 0.59 3.44 -2.63
N HIS A 28 -0.16 3.73 -1.57
CA HIS A 28 -1.58 3.41 -1.43
C HIS A 28 -2.45 4.12 -2.47
N GLU A 29 -2.23 5.42 -2.71
CA GLU A 29 -2.89 6.20 -3.75
C GLU A 29 -2.71 5.61 -5.16
N GLN A 30 -1.64 4.84 -5.38
CA GLN A 30 -1.35 4.17 -6.65
C GLN A 30 -1.81 2.70 -6.67
N GLU A 31 -2.45 2.20 -5.60
CA GLU A 31 -2.87 0.80 -5.44
C GLU A 31 -1.70 -0.20 -5.59
N MET A 32 -0.51 0.18 -5.11
CA MET A 32 0.74 -0.56 -5.28
C MET A 32 1.26 -1.26 -4.00
N GLU A 33 0.48 -1.31 -2.92
CA GLU A 33 0.90 -1.80 -1.60
C GLU A 33 1.39 -3.24 -1.67
N THR A 34 0.65 -4.13 -2.33
CA THR A 34 1.05 -5.55 -2.45
C THR A 34 2.39 -5.70 -3.18
N ALA A 35 2.59 -4.97 -4.28
CA ALA A 35 3.84 -5.00 -5.04
C ALA A 35 5.00 -4.39 -4.24
N ALA A 36 4.74 -3.28 -3.54
CA ALA A 36 5.72 -2.62 -2.68
C ALA A 36 6.13 -3.50 -1.51
N ILE A 37 5.18 -4.13 -0.82
CA ILE A 37 5.42 -5.07 0.29
C ILE A 37 6.30 -6.22 -0.22
N LEU A 38 5.93 -6.87 -1.32
CA LEU A 38 6.71 -7.97 -1.89
C LEU A 38 8.16 -7.55 -2.18
N LEU A 39 8.34 -6.39 -2.81
CA LEU A 39 9.66 -5.86 -3.16
C LEU A 39 10.51 -5.53 -1.93
N LEU A 40 9.91 -4.84 -0.95
CA LEU A 40 10.57 -4.43 0.28
C LEU A 40 10.92 -5.66 1.14
N GLU A 41 10.02 -6.63 1.27
CA GLU A 41 10.27 -7.88 1.99
C GLU A 41 11.41 -8.67 1.34
N SER A 42 11.40 -8.78 0.01
CA SER A 42 12.44 -9.48 -0.76
C SER A 42 13.82 -8.79 -0.66
N SER A 43 13.84 -7.48 -0.41
CA SER A 43 15.08 -6.70 -0.30
C SER A 43 15.59 -6.55 1.13
N LYS A 44 14.87 -7.04 2.16
CA LYS A 44 15.34 -7.03 3.56
C LYS A 44 16.76 -7.58 3.77
N PRO A 45 17.19 -8.69 3.12
CA PRO A 45 18.56 -9.19 3.28
C PRO A 45 19.62 -8.21 2.76
N LEU A 46 19.28 -7.38 1.78
CA LEU A 46 20.19 -6.41 1.16
C LEU A 46 20.36 -5.16 2.03
N VAL A 47 19.30 -4.75 2.73
CA VAL A 47 19.33 -3.64 3.71
C VAL A 47 20.19 -3.98 4.93
N TRP A 48 20.43 -5.27 5.21
CA TRP A 48 21.37 -5.71 6.24
C TRP A 48 22.81 -5.24 5.97
N VAL A 49 23.15 -4.99 4.69
CA VAL A 49 24.41 -4.35 4.27
C VAL A 49 24.20 -2.83 4.25
N GLY A 50 23.88 -2.26 5.42
CA GLY A 50 23.72 -0.81 5.59
C GLY A 50 24.99 -0.08 5.15
N GLY A 51 24.92 0.61 4.02
CA GLY A 51 26.07 1.21 3.33
C GLY A 51 25.77 1.48 1.86
N GLU A 52 26.82 1.52 1.03
CA GLU A 52 26.76 1.84 -0.41
C GLU A 52 25.75 0.97 -1.19
N MET A 53 25.55 -0.28 -0.77
CA MET A 53 24.57 -1.19 -1.40
C MET A 53 23.13 -0.72 -1.17
N GLY A 54 22.77 -0.32 0.05
CA GLY A 54 21.46 0.25 0.34
C GLY A 54 21.19 1.52 -0.48
N ARG A 55 22.20 2.40 -0.60
CA ARG A 55 22.11 3.60 -1.45
C ARG A 55 21.94 3.26 -2.93
N PHE A 56 22.69 2.28 -3.44
CA PHE A 56 22.59 1.81 -4.82
C PHE A 56 21.19 1.24 -5.13
N PHE A 57 20.58 0.48 -4.21
CA PHE A 57 19.22 -0.03 -4.38
C PHE A 57 18.17 1.08 -4.36
N ILE A 58 18.36 2.11 -3.54
CA ILE A 58 17.40 3.22 -3.42
C ILE A 58 17.52 4.23 -4.58
N THR A 59 18.72 4.40 -5.14
CA THR A 59 19.03 5.44 -6.15
C THR A 59 18.09 5.46 -7.36
N PRO A 60 17.72 4.31 -7.99
CA PRO A 60 16.79 4.30 -9.12
C PRO A 60 15.40 4.87 -8.79
N PHE A 61 15.01 4.85 -7.51
CA PHE A 61 13.70 5.31 -7.06
C PHE A 61 13.67 6.80 -6.70
N VAL A 62 14.84 7.42 -6.50
CA VAL A 62 14.95 8.84 -6.12
C VAL A 62 14.21 9.78 -7.09
N PRO A 63 14.34 9.68 -8.42
CA PRO A 63 13.65 10.58 -9.34
C PRO A 63 12.12 10.43 -9.33
N ILE A 64 11.63 9.25 -8.94
CA ILE A 64 10.20 8.95 -8.82
C ILE A 64 9.62 9.65 -7.58
N ILE A 65 10.41 9.68 -6.50
CA ILE A 65 10.01 10.14 -5.17
C ILE A 65 10.32 11.65 -4.97
N SER A 66 11.36 12.18 -5.62
CA SER A 66 11.77 13.60 -5.53
C SER A 66 10.71 14.54 -6.13
N ASP A 67 10.62 15.75 -5.58
CA ASP A 67 9.75 16.91 -5.93
C ASP A 67 8.24 16.64 -6.09
N LYS A 68 7.85 15.57 -6.77
CA LYS A 68 6.46 15.16 -6.99
C LYS A 68 5.76 14.68 -5.72
N TRP A 69 6.47 14.07 -4.77
CA TRP A 69 5.87 13.50 -3.55
C TRP A 69 6.15 14.34 -2.29
N GLY A 70 6.80 15.50 -2.42
CA GLY A 70 7.09 16.38 -1.27
C GLY A 70 8.12 15.80 -0.28
N VAL A 71 8.99 14.93 -0.79
CA VAL A 71 10.08 14.24 -0.08
C VAL A 71 11.38 14.64 -0.75
N THR A 72 12.36 15.17 0.00
CA THR A 72 13.68 15.46 -0.58
C THR A 72 14.49 14.17 -0.69
N SER A 73 15.24 14.02 -1.78
CA SER A 73 16.07 12.84 -2.05
C SER A 73 17.03 12.54 -0.89
N GLU A 74 17.67 13.56 -0.36
CA GLU A 74 18.60 13.46 0.78
C GLU A 74 17.91 12.93 2.05
N LYS A 75 16.77 13.53 2.45
CA LYS A 75 16.02 13.08 3.63
C LYS A 75 15.43 11.69 3.43
N PHE A 76 15.00 11.36 2.22
CA PHE A 76 14.51 10.02 1.88
C PHE A 76 15.60 8.98 2.15
N PHE A 77 16.80 9.18 1.61
CA PHE A 77 17.91 8.26 1.86
C PHE A 77 18.21 8.12 3.35
N LEU A 78 18.33 9.24 4.06
CA LEU A 78 18.70 9.22 5.48
C LEU A 78 17.62 8.56 6.36
N VAL A 79 16.33 8.72 6.02
CA VAL A 79 15.23 8.05 6.74
C VAL A 79 15.21 6.55 6.44
N PHE A 80 15.29 6.16 5.17
CA PHE A 80 15.11 4.76 4.75
C PHE A 80 16.40 3.93 4.73
N GLU A 81 17.56 4.52 5.04
CA GLU A 81 18.79 3.80 5.34
C GLU A 81 18.68 2.99 6.65
N LYS A 82 17.83 3.44 7.59
CA LYS A 82 17.54 2.71 8.83
C LYS A 82 16.57 1.57 8.56
N ARG A 83 16.98 0.35 8.89
CA ARG A 83 16.16 -0.86 8.74
C ARG A 83 14.82 -0.72 9.45
N GLU A 84 14.83 -0.16 10.65
CA GLU A 84 13.64 0.02 11.48
C GLU A 84 12.57 0.84 10.75
N ASN A 85 12.97 1.82 9.93
CA ASN A 85 12.05 2.64 9.16
C ASN A 85 11.48 1.91 7.95
N ILE A 86 12.22 0.96 7.36
CA ILE A 86 11.69 0.06 6.32
C ILE A 86 10.64 -0.88 6.91
N GLU A 87 10.89 -1.45 8.10
CA GLU A 87 9.92 -2.32 8.79
C GLU A 87 8.67 -1.53 9.18
N ARG A 88 8.83 -0.27 9.63
CA ARG A 88 7.69 0.64 9.91
C ARG A 88 6.88 0.95 8.65
N LEU A 89 7.54 1.17 7.51
CA LEU A 89 6.87 1.39 6.23
C LEU A 89 6.08 0.15 5.78
N LEU A 90 6.71 -1.03 5.85
CA LEU A 90 6.05 -2.30 5.53
C LEU A 90 4.78 -2.50 6.35
N LYS A 91 4.88 -2.35 7.67
CA LYS A 91 3.72 -2.46 8.56
C LYS A 91 2.62 -1.46 8.19
N ARG A 92 2.98 -0.21 7.87
CA ARG A 92 2.00 0.80 7.48
C ARG A 92 1.28 0.45 6.16
N LEU A 93 2.00 -0.11 5.18
CA LEU A 93 1.41 -0.59 3.93
C LEU A 93 0.45 -1.77 4.16
N GLU A 94 0.81 -2.69 5.05
CA GLU A 94 -0.07 -3.81 5.45
C GLU A 94 -1.37 -3.30 6.11
N GLU A 95 -1.26 -2.32 7.01
CA GLU A 95 -2.43 -1.67 7.63
C GLU A 95 -3.35 -1.02 6.59
N LEU A 96 -2.80 -0.23 5.65
CA LEU A 96 -3.58 0.40 4.59
C LEU A 96 -4.27 -0.64 3.68
N SER A 97 -3.55 -1.70 3.30
CA SER A 97 -4.13 -2.79 2.51
C SER A 97 -5.27 -3.49 3.25
N GLN A 98 -5.14 -3.71 4.57
CA GLN A 98 -6.18 -4.34 5.38
C GLN A 98 -7.40 -3.43 5.55
N GLU A 99 -7.19 -2.13 5.79
CA GLU A 99 -8.27 -1.13 5.86
C GLU A 99 -9.13 -1.14 4.58
N ASP A 100 -8.49 -1.26 3.42
CA ASP A 100 -9.15 -1.33 2.12
C ASP A 100 -9.94 -2.62 1.92
N GLU A 101 -9.39 -3.77 2.32
CA GLU A 101 -10.11 -5.04 2.30
C GLU A 101 -11.35 -4.99 3.19
N ASP A 102 -11.22 -4.42 4.39
CA ASP A 102 -12.30 -4.34 5.37
C ASP A 102 -13.42 -3.42 4.87
N LYS A 103 -13.09 -2.26 4.28
CA LYS A 103 -14.06 -1.39 3.61
C LYS A 103 -14.80 -2.14 2.50
N ARG A 104 -14.08 -2.82 1.61
CA ARG A 104 -14.69 -3.60 0.50
C ARG A 104 -15.59 -4.73 1.02
N ARG A 105 -15.23 -5.38 2.13
CA ARG A 105 -16.05 -6.42 2.77
C ARG A 105 -17.33 -5.82 3.35
N ALA A 106 -17.21 -4.72 4.11
CA ALA A 106 -18.34 -4.02 4.71
C ALA A 106 -19.34 -3.52 3.64
N GLU A 107 -18.84 -2.94 2.55
CA GLU A 107 -19.69 -2.49 1.42
C GLU A 107 -20.43 -3.65 0.76
N LYS A 108 -19.75 -4.80 0.54
CA LYS A 108 -20.39 -6.00 -0.02
C LYS A 108 -21.47 -6.55 0.90
N GLU A 109 -21.24 -6.55 2.21
CA GLU A 109 -22.22 -7.00 3.20
C GLU A 109 -23.43 -6.05 3.28
N ALA A 110 -23.20 -4.74 3.29
CA ALA A 110 -24.26 -3.74 3.26
C ALA A 110 -25.10 -3.87 1.99
N ARG A 111 -24.47 -4.07 0.83
CA ARG A 111 -25.18 -4.27 -0.44
C ARG A 111 -26.06 -5.51 -0.42
N LYS A 112 -25.54 -6.64 0.09
CA LYS A 112 -26.31 -7.89 0.22
C LYS A 112 -27.50 -7.74 1.16
N LYS A 113 -27.34 -7.05 2.30
CA LYS A 113 -28.44 -6.77 3.25
C LYS A 113 -29.52 -5.90 2.60
N ALA A 114 -29.12 -4.83 1.91
CA ALA A 114 -30.06 -3.95 1.20
C ALA A 114 -30.80 -4.68 0.06
N GLU A 115 -30.12 -5.56 -0.69
CA GLU A 115 -30.75 -6.41 -1.71
C GLU A 115 -31.75 -7.41 -1.09
N GLN A 116 -31.42 -8.01 0.06
CA GLN A 116 -32.33 -8.91 0.79
C GLN A 116 -33.55 -8.17 1.36
N GLU A 117 -33.36 -6.99 1.97
CA GLU A 117 -34.45 -6.16 2.49
C GLU A 117 -35.40 -5.71 1.38
N LYS A 118 -34.87 -5.30 0.21
CA LYS A 118 -35.68 -4.98 -0.97
C LYS A 118 -36.43 -6.19 -1.51
N ALA A 119 -35.78 -7.35 -1.61
CA ALA A 119 -36.44 -8.58 -2.04
C ALA A 119 -37.55 -9.03 -1.07
N VAL A 120 -37.41 -8.77 0.23
CA VAL A 120 -38.45 -9.04 1.24
C VAL A 120 -39.58 -8.00 1.17
N ALA A 121 -39.26 -6.72 0.92
CA ALA A 121 -40.26 -5.65 0.78
C ALA A 121 -41.07 -5.73 -0.53
N GLU A 122 -40.44 -6.17 -1.63
CA GLU A 122 -41.07 -6.38 -2.95
C GLU A 122 -41.68 -7.80 -3.06
N GLY A 123 -41.27 -8.73 -2.20
CA GLY A 123 -41.56 -10.16 -2.25
C GLY A 123 -42.84 -10.64 -1.55
N GLY A 124 -43.90 -9.84 -1.56
CA GLY A 124 -45.28 -10.34 -1.40
C GLY A 124 -45.76 -11.21 -2.58
N ALA A 125 -44.95 -11.40 -3.62
CA ALA A 125 -45.18 -12.33 -4.72
C ALA A 125 -44.00 -13.31 -4.86
N GLN A 126 -44.29 -14.60 -4.65
CA GLN A 126 -43.32 -15.70 -4.75
C GLN A 126 -42.71 -15.78 -6.17
N PRO A 127 -41.37 -15.81 -6.32
CA PRO A 127 -40.77 -16.16 -7.60
C PRO A 127 -40.82 -17.68 -7.78
N GLN A 128 -41.45 -18.12 -8.87
CA GLN A 128 -41.43 -19.51 -9.31
C GLN A 128 -40.00 -19.96 -9.57
N ASN A 129 -39.62 -21.01 -8.86
CA ASN A 129 -38.33 -21.68 -8.91
C ASN A 129 -38.15 -22.43 -10.24
N GLU A 130 -37.73 -21.74 -11.30
CA GLU A 130 -37.19 -22.40 -12.49
C GLU A 130 -35.67 -22.50 -12.37
N LYS A 131 -35.19 -23.60 -11.76
CA LYS A 131 -33.79 -24.03 -11.89
C LYS A 131 -33.50 -24.43 -13.34
N LYS A 132 -33.24 -23.45 -14.22
CA LYS A 132 -32.73 -23.71 -15.58
C LYS A 132 -31.23 -24.00 -15.50
N GLY A 133 -30.93 -25.25 -15.13
CA GLY A 133 -29.58 -25.79 -15.15
C GLY A 133 -28.95 -25.65 -16.54
N TRP A 134 -27.70 -25.14 -16.57
CA TRP A 134 -26.90 -24.95 -17.78
C TRP A 134 -26.66 -26.24 -18.59
N ARG A 135 -27.02 -27.40 -18.02
CA ARG A 135 -27.05 -28.72 -18.66
C ARG A 135 -27.86 -28.77 -19.96
N LYS A 136 -28.79 -27.84 -20.18
CA LYS A 136 -29.58 -27.77 -21.43
C LYS A 136 -28.78 -27.24 -22.64
N TYR A 137 -27.61 -26.65 -22.42
CA TYR A 137 -26.73 -26.11 -23.47
C TYR A 137 -25.45 -26.90 -23.64
N LEU A 138 -25.30 -28.02 -22.93
CA LEU A 138 -24.20 -28.94 -23.15
C LEU A 138 -24.62 -29.92 -24.24
N PRO A 139 -24.00 -29.85 -25.43
CA PRO A 139 -24.09 -30.96 -26.33
C PRO A 139 -23.18 -32.04 -25.72
N PHE A 140 -23.79 -33.16 -25.32
CA PHE A 140 -23.18 -34.44 -24.92
C PHE A 140 -22.46 -34.48 -23.56
#